data_AF-A0A369M696-F1
#
_entry.id   AF-A0A369M696-F1
#
_cell.length_a   1.000
_cell.length_b   1.000
_cell.length_c   1.000
_cell.angle_alpha   90.00
_cell.angle_beta   90.00
_cell.angle_gamma   90.00
#
_symmetry.space_group_name_H-M   'P 1'
#
loop_
_entity.id
_entity.type
_entity.pdbx_description
1 polymer ?
#
loop_
_entity_poly.entity_id
_entity_poly.type
_entity_poly.pdbx_seq_one_letter_code
_entity_poly.pdbx_strand_id
1 'polypeptide(L)'
;MAAKRLFSILGDSISTFEGCNPAGFRVFYEEERREVTGVREARDTWWAQVVDALDGELLANGSFSGSMVEGAGFPAGDSAERVAALARDGQAPDVVLVFMGINDYGWGGADAQAAGRGNALPTCLDVDALGEQREPGLAASDAAERFGAAYGSMLARLRAAYPHAEVWCCTLCPGRVVGRDGSTFAYRLRGAAFDAYNEAIRAAARAHGCRVADVRALGRDYEGLEGTHPTARGMRQFAALVLHAMAAECGEPLPADDPALLDAPPSAERCAEPSCIGCPHAASTGGKWLLVCNRP
;
A
#
# COMPACT_ATOMS: atom_id res chain seq x y z
N MET A 1 -27.25 -10.24 -19.83
CA MET A 1 -25.88 -9.81 -19.51
C MET A 1 -25.49 -10.52 -18.23
N ALA A 2 -24.30 -11.13 -18.16
CA ALA A 2 -23.82 -11.73 -16.93
C ALA A 2 -23.64 -10.63 -15.86
N ALA A 3 -23.87 -10.95 -14.59
CA ALA A 3 -23.61 -10.00 -13.51
C ALA A 3 -22.10 -9.70 -13.46
N LYS A 4 -21.72 -8.44 -13.26
CA LYS A 4 -20.33 -8.04 -13.08
C LYS A 4 -19.78 -8.63 -11.78
N ARG A 5 -18.48 -8.91 -11.75
CA ARG A 5 -17.78 -9.32 -10.52
C ARG A 5 -17.67 -8.13 -9.58
N LEU A 6 -17.88 -8.38 -8.29
CA LEU A 6 -17.78 -7.40 -7.22
C LEU A 6 -16.38 -7.34 -6.63
N PHE A 7 -15.77 -6.16 -6.66
CA PHE A 7 -14.42 -5.92 -6.16
C PHE A 7 -14.45 -5.11 -4.87
N SER A 8 -13.69 -5.55 -3.87
CA SER A 8 -13.41 -4.76 -2.68
C SER A 8 -11.93 -4.46 -2.53
N ILE A 9 -11.60 -3.29 -1.97
CA ILE A 9 -10.22 -2.81 -1.82
C ILE A 9 -9.84 -2.78 -0.35
N LEU A 10 -8.73 -3.43 -0.01
CA LEU A 10 -8.10 -3.35 1.31
C LEU A 10 -6.73 -2.69 1.17
N GLY A 11 -6.63 -1.41 1.54
CA GLY A 11 -5.37 -0.69 1.43
C GLY A 11 -5.16 0.43 2.44
N ASP A 12 -4.08 1.17 2.28
CA ASP A 12 -3.76 2.33 3.10
C ASP A 12 -4.16 3.65 2.41
N SER A 13 -3.48 4.75 2.71
CA SER A 13 -3.75 6.08 2.14
C SER A 13 -3.74 6.09 0.61
N ILE A 14 -2.88 5.30 -0.03
CA ILE A 14 -2.77 5.26 -1.49
C ILE A 14 -4.07 4.78 -2.15
N SER A 15 -4.87 4.01 -1.42
CA SER A 15 -6.11 3.39 -1.92
C SER A 15 -7.37 4.08 -1.44
N THR A 16 -7.29 5.22 -0.76
CA THR A 16 -8.46 5.98 -0.29
C THR A 16 -8.99 6.96 -1.33
N PHE A 17 -10.26 7.33 -1.26
CA PHE A 17 -10.83 8.47 -2.01
C PHE A 17 -12.11 8.94 -1.35
N GLU A 18 -12.30 10.26 -1.27
CA GLU A 18 -13.48 10.88 -0.64
C GLU A 18 -14.79 10.33 -1.21
N GLY A 19 -15.69 9.88 -0.33
CA GLY A 19 -16.98 9.29 -0.70
C GLY A 19 -16.94 7.82 -1.12
N CYS A 20 -15.76 7.18 -1.16
CA CYS A 20 -15.63 5.76 -1.49
C CYS A 20 -15.35 4.85 -0.28
N ASN A 21 -14.91 5.42 0.85
CA ASN A 21 -14.57 4.69 2.07
C ASN A 21 -15.72 4.71 3.11
N PRO A 22 -15.77 3.75 4.05
CA PRO A 22 -16.75 3.77 5.14
C PRO A 22 -16.68 5.05 5.98
N ALA A 23 -17.82 5.45 6.56
CA ALA A 23 -17.87 6.61 7.45
C ALA A 23 -16.90 6.45 8.62
N GLY A 24 -16.13 7.50 8.93
CA GLY A 24 -15.11 7.51 9.98
C GLY A 24 -13.76 6.92 9.59
N PHE A 25 -13.62 6.34 8.39
CA PHE A 25 -12.32 5.92 7.88
C PHE A 25 -11.57 7.15 7.36
N ARG A 26 -10.30 7.29 7.77
CA ARG A 26 -9.52 8.44 7.31
C ARG A 26 -9.18 8.32 5.83
N VAL A 27 -9.38 9.40 5.10
CA VAL A 27 -9.12 9.50 3.67
C VAL A 27 -7.86 10.35 3.43
N PHE A 28 -7.09 10.05 2.38
CA PHE A 28 -6.00 10.89 1.92
C PHE A 28 -6.44 11.78 0.75
N TYR A 29 -7.16 11.24 -0.24
CA TYR A 29 -7.59 12.00 -1.41
C TYR A 29 -8.94 12.69 -1.14
N GLU A 30 -8.88 13.77 -0.37
CA GLU A 30 -10.00 14.65 -0.02
C GLU A 30 -9.56 16.13 -0.15
N GLU A 31 -10.52 17.02 -0.42
CA GLU A 31 -10.30 18.47 -0.44
C GLU A 31 -9.08 18.90 -1.29
N GLU A 32 -8.19 19.76 -0.76
CA GLU A 32 -6.99 20.29 -1.42
C GLU A 32 -6.09 19.18 -1.98
N ARG A 33 -6.07 18.00 -1.36
CA ARG A 33 -5.21 16.87 -1.80
C ARG A 33 -5.62 16.35 -3.18
N ARG A 34 -6.91 16.43 -3.53
CA ARG A 34 -7.40 16.09 -4.88
C ARG A 34 -6.89 17.07 -5.92
N GLU A 35 -6.79 18.35 -5.56
CA GLU A 35 -6.29 19.39 -6.45
C GLU A 35 -4.79 19.26 -6.70
N VAL A 36 -3.98 19.13 -5.63
CA VAL A 36 -2.51 19.09 -5.74
C VAL A 36 -1.98 17.79 -6.33
N THR A 37 -2.67 16.65 -6.12
CA THR A 37 -2.31 15.38 -6.76
C THR A 37 -2.87 15.25 -8.18
N GLY A 38 -3.88 16.05 -8.51
CA GLY A 38 -4.66 15.93 -9.74
C GLY A 38 -5.63 14.75 -9.77
N VAL A 39 -5.73 13.95 -8.69
CA VAL A 39 -6.72 12.86 -8.55
C VAL A 39 -8.05 13.49 -8.17
N ARG A 40 -8.88 13.81 -9.16
CA ARG A 40 -10.06 14.65 -8.97
C ARG A 40 -11.33 13.83 -8.78
N GLU A 41 -11.37 12.63 -9.33
CA GLU A 41 -12.54 11.76 -9.28
C GLU A 41 -12.15 10.32 -8.91
N ALA A 42 -13.12 9.55 -8.41
CA ALA A 42 -12.87 8.17 -8.01
C ALA A 42 -12.27 7.31 -9.15
N ARG A 43 -12.68 7.55 -10.40
CA ARG A 43 -12.14 6.88 -11.59
C ARG A 43 -10.66 7.17 -11.86
N ASP A 44 -10.11 8.23 -11.27
CA ASP A 44 -8.68 8.56 -11.41
C ASP A 44 -7.82 7.67 -10.51
N THR A 45 -8.41 6.97 -9.54
CA THR A 45 -7.66 6.11 -8.62
C THR A 45 -7.20 4.82 -9.30
N TRP A 46 -6.09 4.25 -8.80
CA TRP A 46 -5.54 3.02 -9.38
C TRP A 46 -6.55 1.87 -9.33
N TRP A 47 -7.26 1.73 -8.21
CA TRP A 47 -8.18 0.62 -8.00
C TRP A 47 -9.41 0.74 -8.90
N ALA A 48 -9.94 1.94 -9.14
CA ALA A 48 -11.07 2.12 -10.04
C ALA A 48 -10.70 1.75 -11.48
N GLN A 49 -9.49 2.13 -11.90
CA GLN A 49 -8.97 1.78 -13.22
C GLN A 49 -8.75 0.27 -13.39
N VAL A 50 -8.20 -0.40 -12.37
CA VAL A 50 -8.04 -1.87 -12.38
C VAL A 50 -9.40 -2.57 -12.43
N VAL A 51 -10.37 -2.13 -11.61
CA VAL A 51 -11.72 -2.71 -11.59
C VAL A 51 -12.43 -2.53 -12.93
N ASP A 52 -12.36 -1.33 -13.53
CA ASP A 52 -12.96 -1.04 -14.84
C ASP A 52 -12.31 -1.88 -15.95
N ALA A 53 -10.98 -1.99 -15.97
CA ALA A 53 -10.25 -2.80 -16.94
C ALA A 53 -10.58 -4.31 -16.87
N LEU A 54 -11.03 -4.80 -15.71
CA LEU A 54 -11.45 -6.18 -15.49
C LEU A 54 -12.97 -6.38 -15.63
N ASP A 55 -13.69 -5.39 -16.18
CA ASP A 55 -15.15 -5.34 -16.31
C ASP A 55 -15.90 -5.60 -14.99
N GLY A 56 -15.31 -5.14 -13.89
CA GLY A 56 -15.84 -5.28 -12.53
C GLY A 56 -16.73 -4.12 -12.09
N GLU A 57 -17.18 -4.22 -10.84
CA GLU A 57 -17.86 -3.15 -10.11
C GLU A 57 -17.29 -3.06 -8.69
N LEU A 58 -17.09 -1.84 -8.19
CA LEU A 58 -16.64 -1.65 -6.81
C LEU A 58 -17.79 -1.94 -5.83
N LEU A 59 -17.60 -2.90 -4.94
CA LEU A 59 -18.49 -3.18 -3.82
C LEU A 59 -18.18 -2.28 -2.62
N ALA A 60 -16.93 -2.31 -2.13
CA ALA A 60 -16.51 -1.55 -0.96
C ALA A 60 -15.02 -1.20 -1.01
N ASN A 61 -14.64 -0.05 -0.48
CA ASN A 61 -13.25 0.34 -0.31
C ASN A 61 -12.92 0.46 1.18
N GLY A 62 -12.49 -0.64 1.78
CA GLY A 62 -12.10 -0.71 3.18
C GLY A 62 -10.71 -0.13 3.46
N SER A 63 -10.20 0.82 2.67
CA SER A 63 -8.88 1.44 2.87
C SER A 63 -8.86 2.52 3.96
N PHE A 64 -7.73 2.72 4.64
CA PHE A 64 -7.60 3.73 5.72
C PHE A 64 -6.25 4.45 5.66
N SER A 65 -6.28 5.77 5.66
CA SER A 65 -5.08 6.60 5.56
C SER A 65 -4.14 6.49 6.77
N GLY A 66 -2.91 6.03 6.51
CA GLY A 66 -1.84 5.82 7.49
C GLY A 66 -1.83 4.45 8.18
N SER A 67 -2.81 3.57 7.88
CA SER A 67 -2.88 2.26 8.53
C SER A 67 -1.70 1.37 8.17
N MET A 68 -1.13 0.74 9.18
CA MET A 68 -0.23 -0.41 9.04
C MET A 68 -1.04 -1.71 8.91
N VAL A 69 -0.38 -2.79 8.48
CA VAL A 69 -0.92 -4.14 8.61
C VAL A 69 -0.78 -4.62 10.05
N GLU A 70 0.41 -4.47 10.63
CA GLU A 70 0.70 -4.74 12.03
C GLU A 70 0.01 -3.71 12.94
N GLY A 71 -0.60 -4.18 14.04
CA GLY A 71 -1.15 -3.31 15.08
C GLY A 71 -2.09 -4.05 16.03
N ALA A 72 -2.35 -3.46 17.19
CA ALA A 72 -3.14 -4.08 18.26
C ALA A 72 -4.67 -4.05 18.02
N GLY A 73 -5.13 -3.46 16.92
CA GLY A 73 -6.56 -3.30 16.62
C GLY A 73 -6.80 -2.26 15.52
N PHE A 74 -8.07 -1.89 15.31
CA PHE A 74 -8.45 -0.87 14.34
C PHE A 74 -7.65 0.43 14.54
N PRO A 75 -7.04 1.01 13.49
CA PRO A 75 -7.30 0.77 12.06
C PRO A 75 -6.32 -0.18 11.35
N ALA A 76 -5.54 -0.99 12.08
CA ALA A 76 -4.59 -1.94 11.49
C ALA A 76 -5.29 -2.90 10.51
N GLY A 77 -4.61 -3.24 9.39
CA GLY A 77 -5.16 -4.08 8.33
C GLY A 77 -5.65 -5.46 8.81
N ASP A 78 -4.99 -6.02 9.83
CA ASP A 78 -5.38 -7.28 10.49
C ASP A 78 -6.59 -7.15 11.45
N SER A 79 -7.24 -6.00 11.54
CA SER A 79 -8.41 -5.83 12.40
C SER A 79 -9.68 -6.43 11.80
N ALA A 80 -10.59 -6.90 12.66
CA ALA A 80 -11.87 -7.46 12.23
C ALA A 80 -12.75 -6.41 11.51
N GLU A 81 -12.67 -5.15 11.95
CA GLU A 81 -13.38 -4.02 11.36
C GLU A 81 -12.90 -3.74 9.93
N ARG A 82 -11.58 -3.87 9.67
CA ARG A 82 -11.02 -3.72 8.32
C ARG A 82 -11.50 -4.80 7.36
N VAL A 83 -11.62 -6.03 7.83
CA VAL A 83 -12.18 -7.15 7.05
C VAL A 83 -13.68 -6.95 6.82
N ALA A 84 -14.44 -6.61 7.85
CA ALA A 84 -15.89 -6.40 7.75
C ALA A 84 -16.26 -5.27 6.78
N ALA A 85 -15.40 -4.25 6.66
CA ALA A 85 -15.58 -3.12 5.74
C ALA A 85 -15.47 -3.49 4.24
N LEU A 86 -15.18 -4.75 3.89
CA LEU A 86 -15.11 -5.22 2.51
C LEU A 86 -16.42 -5.78 1.99
N ALA A 87 -17.43 -5.93 2.85
CA ALA A 87 -18.80 -6.26 2.46
C ALA A 87 -19.68 -5.01 2.55
N ARG A 88 -20.76 -4.99 1.76
CA ARG A 88 -21.73 -3.89 1.77
C ARG A 88 -23.12 -4.42 1.46
N ASP A 89 -24.13 -3.91 2.17
CA ASP A 89 -25.55 -4.22 1.93
C ASP A 89 -25.87 -5.73 1.84
N GLY A 90 -25.17 -6.53 2.67
CA GLY A 90 -25.30 -7.99 2.71
C GLY A 90 -24.59 -8.75 1.59
N GLN A 91 -23.90 -8.06 0.68
CA GLN A 91 -23.11 -8.65 -0.40
C GLN A 91 -21.64 -8.81 0.01
N ALA A 92 -21.04 -9.92 -0.41
CA ALA A 92 -19.62 -10.22 -0.25
C ALA A 92 -18.87 -9.97 -1.57
N PRO A 93 -17.57 -9.65 -1.53
CA PRO A 93 -16.77 -9.46 -2.73
C PRO A 93 -16.50 -10.79 -3.45
N ASP A 94 -16.46 -10.74 -4.79
CA ASP A 94 -15.90 -11.80 -5.62
C ASP A 94 -14.38 -11.69 -5.72
N VAL A 95 -13.85 -10.48 -5.60
CA VAL A 95 -12.41 -10.17 -5.63
C VAL A 95 -12.05 -9.19 -4.52
N VAL A 96 -10.93 -9.43 -3.83
CA VAL A 96 -10.32 -8.47 -2.92
C VAL A 96 -8.94 -8.07 -3.45
N LEU A 97 -8.75 -6.79 -3.75
CA LEU A 97 -7.44 -6.23 -4.08
C LEU A 97 -6.80 -5.68 -2.80
N VAL A 98 -5.67 -6.25 -2.40
CA VAL A 98 -4.91 -5.85 -1.22
C VAL A 98 -3.68 -5.06 -1.65
N PHE A 99 -3.58 -3.82 -1.21
CA PHE A 99 -2.39 -2.99 -1.39
C PHE A 99 -2.10 -2.18 -0.12
N MET A 100 -1.28 -2.78 0.76
CA MET A 100 -0.90 -2.23 2.06
C MET A 100 0.47 -2.77 2.47
N GLY A 101 1.17 -2.02 3.33
CA GLY A 101 2.44 -2.43 3.94
C GLY A 101 3.51 -1.35 3.87
N ILE A 102 3.26 -0.28 3.10
CA ILE A 102 4.19 0.84 3.00
C ILE A 102 4.34 1.54 4.36
N ASN A 103 3.27 1.55 5.17
CA ASN A 103 3.30 2.09 6.53
C ASN A 103 4.15 1.25 7.49
N ASP A 104 4.08 -0.08 7.37
CA ASP A 104 4.91 -0.99 8.16
C ASP A 104 6.39 -0.84 7.80
N TYR A 105 6.68 -0.66 6.51
CA TYR A 105 8.01 -0.34 6.02
C TYR A 105 8.55 0.99 6.58
N GLY A 106 7.75 2.07 6.46
CA GLY A 106 8.21 3.39 6.84
C GLY A 106 8.24 3.66 8.35
N TRP A 107 7.42 2.96 9.16
CA TRP A 107 7.53 3.02 10.63
C TRP A 107 8.56 2.03 11.18
N GLY A 108 8.75 0.88 10.53
CA GLY A 108 9.60 -0.20 11.05
C GLY A 108 8.96 -1.03 12.16
N GLY A 109 7.64 -0.91 12.34
CA GLY A 109 6.83 -1.71 13.27
C GLY A 109 5.82 -0.89 14.09
N ALA A 110 4.84 -1.57 14.67
CA ALA A 110 3.75 -0.94 15.43
C ALA A 110 4.25 -0.12 16.65
N ASP A 111 5.27 -0.60 17.37
CA ASP A 111 5.86 0.11 18.51
C ASP A 111 6.44 1.47 18.09
N ALA A 112 7.11 1.49 16.93
CA ALA A 112 7.70 2.69 16.37
C ALA A 112 6.63 3.70 15.92
N GLN A 113 5.52 3.21 15.35
CA GLN A 113 4.36 4.04 15.03
C GLN A 113 3.74 4.66 16.30
N ALA A 114 3.56 3.86 17.36
CA ALA A 114 3.02 4.29 18.65
C ALA A 114 3.91 5.35 19.32
N ALA A 115 5.21 5.08 19.40
CA ALA A 115 6.20 6.01 19.96
C ALA A 115 6.28 7.33 19.17
N GLY A 116 6.18 7.25 17.83
CA GLY A 116 6.21 8.41 16.94
C GLY A 116 4.90 9.19 16.84
N ARG A 117 3.83 8.74 17.49
CA ARG A 117 2.47 9.30 17.40
C ARG A 117 1.98 9.36 15.95
N GLY A 118 2.13 8.25 15.25
CA GLY A 118 1.63 8.10 13.89
C GLY A 118 0.14 8.45 13.79
N ASN A 119 -0.28 8.98 12.65
CA ASN A 119 -1.66 9.45 12.51
C ASN A 119 -2.69 8.32 12.70
N ALA A 120 -2.38 7.07 12.37
CA ALA A 120 -3.31 5.93 12.41
C ALA A 120 -3.01 4.95 13.56
N LEU A 121 -2.77 5.47 14.77
CA LEU A 121 -2.64 4.62 15.96
C LEU A 121 -3.89 3.77 16.18
N PRO A 122 -3.74 2.50 16.61
CA PRO A 122 -4.87 1.71 17.04
C PRO A 122 -5.67 2.41 18.14
N THR A 123 -7.00 2.46 17.99
CA THR A 123 -7.91 3.17 18.90
C THR A 123 -7.97 2.55 20.30
N CYS A 124 -7.50 1.31 20.44
CA CYS A 124 -7.40 0.62 21.71
C CYS A 124 -6.15 0.99 22.53
N LEU A 125 -5.21 1.76 21.97
CA LEU A 125 -4.00 2.16 22.69
C LEU A 125 -4.29 3.30 23.68
N ASP A 126 -3.78 3.14 24.90
CA ASP A 126 -3.67 4.22 25.86
C ASP A 126 -2.47 5.11 25.50
N VAL A 127 -2.75 6.24 24.85
CA VAL A 127 -1.73 7.17 24.36
C VAL A 127 -0.97 7.87 25.49
N ASP A 128 -1.61 8.03 26.66
CA ASP A 128 -0.97 8.66 27.83
C ASP A 128 0.04 7.70 28.46
N ALA A 129 -0.23 6.39 28.41
CA ALA A 129 0.69 5.35 28.87
C ALA A 129 1.94 5.16 27.98
N LEU A 130 1.94 5.68 26.75
CA LEU A 130 3.07 5.53 25.81
C LEU A 130 4.29 6.42 26.15
N GLY A 131 4.17 7.30 27.14
CA GLY A 131 5.21 8.25 27.53
C GLY A 131 5.47 9.33 26.47
N GLU A 132 6.61 10.00 26.53
CA GLU A 132 6.96 11.08 25.59
C GLU A 132 7.08 10.57 24.14
N GLN A 133 6.68 11.44 23.19
CA GLN A 133 6.84 11.18 21.77
C GLN A 133 8.33 11.04 21.43
N ARG A 134 8.67 10.02 20.65
CA ARG A 134 10.04 9.73 20.24
C ARG A 134 10.10 9.57 18.73
N GLU A 135 11.14 10.12 18.11
CA GLU A 135 11.39 9.86 16.71
C GLU A 135 11.72 8.38 16.52
N PRO A 136 11.17 7.71 15.49
CA PRO A 136 11.48 6.32 15.29
C PRO A 136 12.92 6.17 14.77
N GLY A 137 13.60 5.12 15.22
CA GLY A 137 14.99 4.83 14.87
C GLY A 137 15.12 3.72 13.82
N LEU A 138 16.15 2.89 13.99
CA LEU A 138 16.29 1.64 13.24
C LEU A 138 15.11 0.70 13.54
N ALA A 139 14.65 0.01 12.51
CA ALA A 139 13.70 -1.07 12.69
C ALA A 139 14.39 -2.24 13.43
N ALA A 140 13.61 -3.01 14.18
CA ALA A 140 14.09 -4.27 14.74
C ALA A 140 14.49 -5.23 13.60
N SER A 141 15.47 -6.11 13.84
CA SER A 141 16.00 -7.00 12.80
C SER A 141 14.96 -7.96 12.21
N ASP A 142 13.91 -8.24 12.97
CA ASP A 142 12.75 -9.09 12.66
C ASP A 142 11.55 -8.29 12.14
N ALA A 143 11.67 -6.99 11.86
CA ALA A 143 10.51 -6.14 11.51
C ALA A 143 9.73 -6.65 10.27
N ALA A 144 10.43 -7.11 9.23
CA ALA A 144 9.79 -7.70 8.04
C ALA A 144 9.12 -9.05 8.34
N GLU A 145 9.66 -9.82 9.31
CA GLU A 145 9.08 -11.10 9.74
C GLU A 145 7.79 -10.87 10.53
N ARG A 146 7.78 -9.92 11.47
CA ARG A 146 6.57 -9.51 12.20
C ARG A 146 5.51 -8.96 11.26
N PHE A 147 5.91 -8.12 10.30
CA PHE A 147 5.03 -7.66 9.23
C PHE A 147 4.44 -8.84 8.45
N GLY A 148 5.26 -9.81 8.04
CA GLY A 148 4.79 -11.01 7.34
C GLY A 148 3.81 -11.85 8.16
N ALA A 149 4.03 -11.98 9.47
CA ALA A 149 3.11 -12.66 10.38
C ALA A 149 1.76 -11.92 10.48
N ALA A 150 1.78 -10.59 10.63
CA ALA A 150 0.57 -9.77 10.64
C ALA A 150 -0.17 -9.83 9.29
N TYR A 151 0.55 -9.79 8.17
CA TYR A 151 -0.01 -9.94 6.83
C TYR A 151 -0.66 -11.32 6.65
N GLY A 152 -0.02 -12.38 7.14
CA GLY A 152 -0.61 -13.73 7.15
C GLY A 152 -1.89 -13.81 7.97
N SER A 153 -1.90 -13.23 9.18
CA SER A 153 -3.09 -13.15 10.03
C SER A 153 -4.24 -12.41 9.33
N MET A 154 -3.94 -11.27 8.68
CA MET A 154 -4.92 -10.51 7.88
C MET A 154 -5.51 -11.38 6.76
N LEU A 155 -4.67 -12.10 6.02
CA LEU A 155 -5.14 -13.01 4.96
C LEU A 155 -5.97 -14.17 5.51
N ALA A 156 -5.58 -14.76 6.65
CA ALA A 156 -6.35 -15.81 7.29
C ALA A 156 -7.76 -15.34 7.66
N ARG A 157 -7.90 -14.11 8.18
CA ARG A 157 -9.21 -13.49 8.46
C ARG A 157 -10.01 -13.25 7.18
N LEU A 158 -9.37 -12.73 6.13
CA LEU A 158 -10.03 -12.53 4.83
C LEU A 158 -10.57 -13.85 4.27
N ARG A 159 -9.76 -14.92 4.31
CA ARG A 159 -10.18 -16.25 3.82
C ARG A 159 -11.30 -16.85 4.68
N ALA A 160 -11.31 -16.60 5.98
CA ALA A 160 -12.39 -17.02 6.87
C ALA A 160 -13.70 -16.28 6.60
N ALA A 161 -13.64 -14.96 6.40
CA ALA A 161 -14.81 -14.12 6.14
C ALA A 161 -15.36 -14.27 4.70
N TYR A 162 -14.47 -14.44 3.74
CA TYR A 162 -14.78 -14.46 2.30
C TYR A 162 -14.12 -15.67 1.60
N PRO A 163 -14.55 -16.91 1.93
CA PRO A 163 -13.91 -18.13 1.42
C PRO A 163 -13.99 -18.30 -0.11
N HIS A 164 -14.91 -17.62 -0.76
CA HIS A 164 -15.11 -17.67 -2.21
C HIS A 164 -14.45 -16.52 -2.98
N ALA A 165 -13.98 -15.48 -2.28
CA ALA A 165 -13.34 -14.34 -2.94
C ALA A 165 -11.95 -14.71 -3.47
N GLU A 166 -11.62 -14.24 -4.68
CA GLU A 166 -10.26 -14.23 -5.18
C GLU A 166 -9.49 -13.09 -4.51
N VAL A 167 -8.41 -13.40 -3.80
CA VAL A 167 -7.62 -12.38 -3.09
C VAL A 167 -6.30 -12.14 -3.83
N TRP A 168 -6.08 -10.90 -4.22
CA TRP A 168 -4.87 -10.45 -4.91
C TRP A 168 -4.04 -9.55 -4.00
N CYS A 169 -2.82 -9.99 -3.68
CA CYS A 169 -1.86 -9.21 -2.92
C CYS A 169 -0.91 -8.48 -3.87
N CYS A 170 -1.03 -7.16 -3.94
CA CYS A 170 -0.10 -6.32 -4.69
C CYS A 170 1.18 -6.12 -3.88
N THR A 171 2.35 -6.42 -4.46
CA THR A 171 3.62 -6.07 -3.81
C THR A 171 3.82 -4.55 -3.78
N LEU A 172 4.58 -4.05 -2.81
CA LEU A 172 4.89 -2.64 -2.65
C LEU A 172 5.70 -2.13 -3.85
N CYS A 173 5.34 -0.93 -4.32
CA CYS A 173 5.98 -0.26 -5.45
C CYS A 173 6.62 1.06 -4.98
N PRO A 174 7.87 1.36 -5.39
CA PRO A 174 8.51 2.62 -5.06
C PRO A 174 7.74 3.81 -5.67
N GLY A 175 7.52 4.85 -4.89
CA GLY A 175 7.05 6.14 -5.41
C GLY A 175 8.22 7.05 -5.78
N ARG A 176 8.03 7.83 -6.84
CA ARG A 176 8.98 8.82 -7.33
C ARG A 176 8.41 10.22 -7.21
N VAL A 177 9.12 11.13 -6.57
CA VAL A 177 8.67 12.53 -6.45
C VAL A 177 8.45 13.13 -7.85
N VAL A 178 7.29 13.74 -8.06
CA VAL A 178 6.90 14.40 -9.31
C VAL A 178 7.98 15.36 -9.80
N GLY A 179 8.25 15.32 -11.11
CA GLY A 179 9.25 16.16 -11.76
C GLY A 179 10.71 15.74 -11.56
N ARG A 180 10.98 14.55 -11.00
CA ARG A 180 12.34 14.00 -10.83
C ARG A 180 12.63 12.93 -11.89
N ASP A 181 13.81 13.03 -12.51
CA ASP A 181 14.24 12.09 -13.56
C ASP A 181 14.77 10.76 -13.01
N GLY A 182 15.34 10.77 -11.80
CA GLY A 182 15.89 9.60 -11.11
C GLY A 182 14.93 8.98 -10.11
N SER A 183 15.19 7.73 -9.72
CA SER A 183 14.48 7.12 -8.58
C SER A 183 14.77 7.91 -7.32
N THR A 184 13.72 8.20 -6.56
CA THR A 184 13.81 8.98 -5.32
C THR A 184 13.48 8.15 -4.10
N PHE A 185 13.39 6.83 -4.20
CA PHE A 185 12.91 6.01 -3.09
C PHE A 185 14.03 5.67 -2.10
N ALA A 186 13.74 5.75 -0.81
CA ALA A 186 14.64 5.31 0.25
C ALA A 186 14.47 3.80 0.47
N TYR A 187 15.28 2.94 -0.18
CA TYR A 187 15.16 1.47 -0.14
C TYR A 187 15.53 0.82 1.21
N ARG A 188 16.18 1.56 2.12
CA ARG A 188 16.61 1.09 3.45
C ARG A 188 16.31 2.09 4.56
N LEU A 189 15.12 2.72 4.53
CA LEU A 189 14.76 3.87 5.38
C LEU A 189 15.21 3.71 6.85
N ARG A 190 14.88 2.56 7.45
CA ARG A 190 15.19 2.24 8.86
C ARG A 190 16.13 1.05 9.02
N GLY A 191 16.96 0.80 8.01
CA GLY A 191 17.88 -0.33 7.96
C GLY A 191 17.27 -1.63 7.44
N ALA A 192 15.94 -1.75 7.43
CA ALA A 192 15.25 -2.86 6.78
C ALA A 192 15.18 -2.65 5.27
N ALA A 193 15.50 -3.69 4.49
CA ALA A 193 15.42 -3.65 3.03
C ALA A 193 13.96 -3.67 2.58
N PHE A 194 13.61 -2.80 1.62
CA PHE A 194 12.27 -2.75 1.03
C PHE A 194 11.83 -4.11 0.46
N ASP A 195 12.75 -4.83 -0.18
CA ASP A 195 12.45 -6.13 -0.77
C ASP A 195 12.17 -7.22 0.28
N ALA A 196 12.60 -7.06 1.54
CA ALA A 196 12.23 -7.99 2.61
C ALA A 196 10.72 -7.94 2.91
N TYR A 197 10.09 -6.76 2.82
CA TYR A 197 8.64 -6.62 2.98
C TYR A 197 7.89 -7.20 1.77
N ASN A 198 8.42 -7.03 0.55
CA ASN A 198 7.85 -7.65 -0.63
C ASN A 198 7.94 -9.18 -0.61
N GLU A 199 9.05 -9.75 -0.14
CA GLU A 199 9.15 -11.19 0.10
C GLU A 199 8.16 -11.68 1.16
N ALA A 200 7.96 -10.92 2.24
CA ALA A 200 6.95 -11.24 3.25
C ALA A 200 5.52 -11.26 2.66
N ILE A 201 5.16 -10.31 1.80
CA ILE A 201 3.88 -10.31 1.08
C ILE A 201 3.74 -11.55 0.20
N ARG A 202 4.75 -11.86 -0.62
CA ARG A 202 4.76 -13.04 -1.51
C ARG A 202 4.59 -14.33 -0.70
N ALA A 203 5.34 -14.48 0.38
CA ALA A 203 5.31 -15.66 1.23
C ALA A 203 3.95 -15.82 1.92
N ALA A 204 3.42 -14.75 2.52
CA ALA A 204 2.13 -14.76 3.19
C ALA A 204 0.98 -15.08 2.23
N ALA A 205 0.97 -14.47 1.04
CA ALA A 205 -0.03 -14.72 0.01
C ALA A 205 -0.06 -16.18 -0.41
N ARG A 206 1.11 -16.75 -0.76
CA ARG A 206 1.25 -18.16 -1.15
C ARG A 206 0.80 -19.11 -0.03
N ALA A 207 1.21 -18.84 1.22
CA ALA A 207 0.86 -19.67 2.37
C ALA A 207 -0.67 -19.72 2.64
N HIS A 208 -1.41 -18.68 2.24
CA HIS A 208 -2.87 -18.60 2.42
C HIS A 208 -3.66 -18.84 1.13
N GLY A 209 -3.02 -19.37 0.08
CA GLY A 209 -3.66 -19.65 -1.20
C GLY A 209 -4.21 -18.41 -1.92
N CYS A 210 -3.63 -17.24 -1.65
CA CYS A 210 -3.94 -15.98 -2.32
C CYS A 210 -3.00 -15.77 -3.52
N ARG A 211 -3.41 -14.95 -4.47
CA ARG A 211 -2.64 -14.62 -5.67
C ARG A 211 -1.72 -13.42 -5.41
N VAL A 212 -0.63 -13.33 -6.15
CA VAL A 212 0.32 -12.21 -6.05
C VAL A 212 0.32 -11.42 -7.34
N ALA A 213 -0.05 -10.13 -7.25
CA ALA A 213 0.26 -9.16 -8.30
C ALA A 213 1.64 -8.58 -7.97
N ASP A 214 2.70 -9.20 -8.51
CA ASP A 214 4.08 -8.80 -8.22
C ASP A 214 4.54 -7.54 -8.98
N VAL A 215 3.94 -6.40 -8.64
CA VAL A 215 4.27 -5.08 -9.18
C VAL A 215 5.76 -4.76 -9.02
N ARG A 216 6.35 -5.10 -7.87
CA ARG A 216 7.78 -4.87 -7.59
C ARG A 216 8.70 -5.52 -8.62
N ALA A 217 8.36 -6.71 -9.11
CA ALA A 217 9.16 -7.44 -10.09
C ALA A 217 9.22 -6.75 -11.47
N LEU A 218 8.27 -5.86 -11.78
CA LEU A 218 8.29 -5.06 -13.01
C LEU A 218 9.38 -3.97 -12.99
N GLY A 219 9.96 -3.68 -11.82
CA GLY A 219 11.12 -2.79 -11.69
C GLY A 219 10.83 -1.35 -12.11
N ARG A 220 9.60 -0.86 -11.89
CA ARG A 220 9.17 0.51 -12.18
C ARG A 220 8.72 1.23 -10.91
N ASP A 221 8.87 2.55 -10.94
CA ASP A 221 8.29 3.47 -9.95
C ASP A 221 6.98 4.05 -10.52
N TYR A 222 6.07 4.47 -9.64
CA TYR A 222 4.99 5.40 -10.03
C TYR A 222 5.34 6.83 -9.61
N GLU A 223 4.78 7.82 -10.30
CA GLU A 223 4.89 9.23 -9.92
C GLU A 223 4.04 9.54 -8.67
N GLY A 224 4.66 10.05 -7.61
CA GLY A 224 4.02 10.47 -6.38
C GLY A 224 4.30 11.93 -6.04
N LEU A 225 3.37 12.59 -5.36
CA LEU A 225 3.48 13.98 -4.96
C LEU A 225 4.70 14.22 -4.06
N GLU A 226 4.79 13.46 -2.97
CA GLU A 226 5.95 13.48 -2.06
C GLU A 226 6.78 12.20 -2.11
N GLY A 227 6.61 11.38 -3.15
CA GLY A 227 7.32 10.10 -3.30
C GLY A 227 6.64 8.90 -2.62
N THR A 228 5.47 9.09 -2.01
CA THR A 228 4.63 7.99 -1.51
C THR A 228 3.23 8.02 -2.11
N HIS A 229 2.55 9.17 -2.15
CA HIS A 229 1.16 9.25 -2.61
C HIS A 229 1.09 9.55 -4.11
N PRO A 230 0.54 8.65 -4.95
CA PRO A 230 0.44 8.86 -6.38
C PRO A 230 -0.24 10.18 -6.80
N THR A 231 0.29 10.81 -7.85
CA THR A 231 -0.46 11.82 -8.62
C THR A 231 -1.49 11.11 -9.51
N ALA A 232 -2.34 11.84 -10.24
CA ALA A 232 -3.20 11.22 -11.26
C ALA A 232 -2.42 10.46 -12.34
N ARG A 233 -1.21 10.91 -12.68
CA ARG A 233 -0.31 10.16 -13.55
C ARG A 233 0.21 8.91 -12.86
N GLY A 234 0.63 9.03 -11.60
CA GLY A 234 1.03 7.90 -10.77
C GLY A 234 -0.05 6.83 -10.61
N MET A 235 -1.31 7.23 -10.43
CA MET A 235 -2.43 6.29 -10.33
C MET A 235 -2.60 5.47 -11.61
N ARG A 236 -2.48 6.10 -12.79
CA ARG A 236 -2.51 5.40 -14.09
C ARG A 236 -1.33 4.44 -14.25
N GLN A 237 -0.12 4.89 -13.91
CA GLN A 237 1.08 4.06 -13.94
C GLN A 237 0.93 2.85 -13.01
N PHE A 238 0.48 3.06 -11.78
CA PHE A 238 0.32 1.99 -10.81
C PHE A 238 -0.80 1.02 -11.20
N ALA A 239 -1.93 1.50 -11.72
CA ALA A 239 -2.99 0.64 -12.26
C ALA A 239 -2.48 -0.28 -13.38
N ALA A 240 -1.71 0.28 -14.33
CA ALA A 240 -1.08 -0.52 -15.39
C ALA A 240 -0.11 -1.56 -14.81
N LEU A 241 0.76 -1.17 -13.87
CA LEU A 241 1.67 -2.12 -13.23
C LEU A 241 0.92 -3.26 -12.52
N VAL A 242 -0.20 -2.97 -11.85
CA VAL A 242 -1.04 -4.00 -11.22
C VAL A 242 -1.65 -4.94 -12.27
N LEU A 243 -2.26 -4.42 -13.33
CA LEU A 243 -2.86 -5.24 -14.40
C LEU A 243 -1.82 -6.14 -15.08
N HIS A 244 -0.64 -5.61 -15.37
CA HIS A 244 0.46 -6.40 -15.94
C HIS A 244 0.96 -7.47 -14.97
N ALA A 245 1.09 -7.13 -13.69
CA ALA A 245 1.50 -8.11 -12.69
C ALA A 245 0.44 -9.23 -12.52
N MET A 246 -0.85 -8.90 -12.61
CA MET A 246 -1.94 -9.89 -12.58
C MET A 246 -1.92 -10.79 -13.81
N ALA A 247 -1.78 -10.23 -15.00
CA ALA A 247 -1.67 -11.01 -16.24
C ALA A 247 -0.44 -11.94 -16.22
N ALA A 248 0.71 -11.46 -15.73
CA ALA A 248 1.92 -12.26 -15.58
C ALA A 248 1.69 -13.47 -14.64
N GLU A 249 1.02 -13.27 -13.50
CA GLU A 249 0.66 -14.34 -12.57
C GLU A 249 -0.35 -15.34 -13.17
N CYS A 250 -1.21 -14.91 -14.11
CA CYS A 250 -2.08 -15.80 -14.90
C CYS A 250 -1.35 -16.55 -16.03
N GLY A 251 -0.09 -16.20 -16.34
CA GLY A 251 0.60 -16.67 -17.55
C GLY A 251 0.02 -16.09 -18.84
N GLU A 252 -0.66 -14.96 -18.76
CA GLU A 252 -1.25 -14.25 -19.89
C GLU A 252 -0.19 -13.38 -20.59
N PRO A 253 -0.29 -13.19 -21.92
CA PRO A 253 0.62 -12.32 -22.64
C PRO A 253 0.45 -10.86 -22.22
N LEU A 254 1.55 -10.23 -21.84
CA LEU A 254 1.58 -8.82 -21.47
C LEU A 254 1.61 -7.94 -22.73
N PRO A 255 0.71 -6.95 -22.86
CA PRO A 255 0.76 -6.01 -23.98
C PRO A 255 2.01 -5.12 -23.84
N ALA A 256 3.07 -5.43 -24.59
CA ALA A 256 4.35 -4.72 -24.51
C ALA A 256 4.26 -3.20 -24.76
N ASP A 257 3.21 -2.77 -25.45
CA ASP A 257 3.00 -1.39 -25.87
C ASP A 257 2.02 -0.60 -24.97
N ASP A 258 1.75 -1.07 -23.75
CA ASP A 258 0.93 -0.32 -22.78
C ASP A 258 1.59 1.04 -22.47
N PRO A 259 0.99 2.18 -22.90
CA PRO A 259 1.61 3.48 -22.75
C PRO A 259 1.83 3.88 -21.29
N ALA A 260 0.95 3.46 -20.36
CA ALA A 260 1.06 3.81 -18.96
C ALA A 260 2.20 3.02 -18.27
N LEU A 261 2.42 1.77 -18.68
CA LEU A 261 3.58 0.99 -18.24
C LEU A 261 4.89 1.58 -18.78
N LEU A 262 4.91 1.99 -20.05
CA LEU A 262 6.08 2.61 -20.67
C LEU A 262 6.39 3.99 -20.08
N ASP A 263 5.35 4.71 -19.66
CA ASP A 263 5.45 5.99 -18.95
C ASP A 263 5.95 5.84 -17.51
N ALA A 264 5.79 4.67 -16.89
CA ALA A 264 6.32 4.38 -15.56
C ALA A 264 7.85 4.25 -15.60
N PRO A 265 8.60 5.14 -14.93
CA PRO A 265 10.05 5.14 -15.05
C PRO A 265 10.68 3.95 -14.31
N PRO A 266 11.87 3.49 -14.73
CA PRO A 266 12.54 2.36 -14.09
C PRO A 266 13.00 2.68 -12.67
N SER A 267 12.78 1.76 -11.75
CA SER A 267 13.35 1.77 -10.40
C SER A 267 14.88 1.69 -10.44
N ALA A 268 15.55 2.30 -9.46
CA ALA A 268 17.01 2.28 -9.39
C ALA A 268 17.51 2.32 -7.95
N GLU A 269 17.71 1.15 -7.35
CA GLU A 269 18.40 1.02 -6.06
C GLU A 269 19.92 1.10 -6.26
N ARG A 270 20.47 2.31 -6.15
CA ARG A 270 21.92 2.56 -6.36
C ARG A 270 22.72 2.70 -5.06
N CYS A 271 22.04 2.71 -3.92
CA CYS A 271 22.66 2.96 -2.61
C CYS A 271 23.00 1.63 -1.93
N ALA A 272 24.24 1.49 -1.46
CA ALA A 272 24.70 0.34 -0.68
C ALA A 272 24.73 0.60 0.84
N GLU A 273 24.37 1.81 1.29
CA GLU A 273 24.35 2.15 2.71
C GLU A 273 23.37 1.25 3.47
N PRO A 274 23.73 0.77 4.67
CA PRO A 274 22.92 -0.20 5.39
C PRO A 274 21.61 0.39 5.91
N SER A 275 21.52 1.71 6.08
CA SER A 275 20.35 2.41 6.61
C SER A 275 20.29 3.87 6.14
N CYS A 276 19.09 4.44 6.07
CA CYS A 276 18.91 5.88 5.86
C CYS A 276 18.92 6.70 7.17
N ILE A 277 18.91 6.06 8.35
CA ILE A 277 18.99 6.78 9.63
C ILE A 277 20.29 7.58 9.72
N GLY A 278 20.18 8.90 9.88
CA GLY A 278 21.32 9.82 9.92
C GLY A 278 21.94 10.13 8.54
N CYS A 279 21.36 9.62 7.46
CA CYS A 279 21.83 9.90 6.10
C CYS A 279 21.46 11.34 5.68
N PRO A 280 22.41 12.16 5.19
CA PRO A 280 22.13 13.54 4.77
C PRO A 280 21.25 13.63 3.52
N HIS A 281 21.06 12.52 2.80
CA HIS A 281 20.22 12.46 1.61
C HIS A 281 18.78 12.01 1.92
N ALA A 282 18.50 11.47 3.10
CA ALA A 282 17.13 11.08 3.45
C ALA A 282 16.29 12.34 3.68
N ALA A 283 15.14 12.46 3.01
CA ALA A 283 14.26 13.62 3.16
C ALA A 283 13.63 13.70 4.56
N SER A 284 13.29 12.55 5.13
CA SER A 284 12.98 12.40 6.54
C SER A 284 13.18 10.96 6.99
N THR A 285 13.61 10.79 8.23
CA THR A 285 13.58 9.51 8.94
C THR A 285 12.85 9.63 10.29
N GLY A 286 12.29 10.81 10.58
CA GLY A 286 11.55 11.10 11.81
C GLY A 286 10.08 10.70 11.69
N GLY A 287 9.20 11.41 12.39
CA GLY A 287 7.75 11.17 12.34
C GLY A 287 7.05 11.68 11.08
N LYS A 288 7.73 12.46 10.23
CA LYS A 288 7.16 12.93 8.96
C LYS A 288 7.23 11.81 7.92
N TRP A 289 6.07 11.46 7.37
CA TRP A 289 5.94 10.40 6.39
C TRP A 289 6.52 10.82 5.03
N LEU A 290 7.79 10.46 4.77
CA LEU A 290 8.48 10.69 3.51
C LEU A 290 9.43 9.51 3.22
N LEU A 291 9.19 8.78 2.14
CA LEU A 291 10.04 7.65 1.73
C LEU A 291 11.08 8.05 0.67
N VAL A 292 11.67 9.23 0.86
CA VAL A 292 12.46 9.90 -0.19
C VAL A 292 13.95 9.94 0.11
N CYS A 293 14.73 9.54 -0.89
CA CYS A 293 16.16 9.75 -1.03
C CYS A 293 16.42 10.89 -2.03
N ASN A 294 17.06 11.96 -1.56
CA ASN A 294 17.46 13.13 -2.35
C ASN A 294 18.88 13.00 -2.92
N ARG A 295 19.43 11.78 -2.96
CA ARG A 295 20.73 11.55 -3.61
C ARG A 295 20.60 11.94 -5.09
N PRO A 296 21.54 12.75 -5.62
CA PRO A 296 21.54 13.14 -7.03
C PRO A 296 21.59 11.95 -7.99
#